data_AF-A0A8C7H8I0-F1
#
_entry.id   AF-A0A8C7H8I0-F1
#
_cell.length_a   1.000
_cell.length_b   1.000
_cell.length_c   1.000
_cell.angle_alpha   90.00
_cell.angle_beta   90.00
_cell.angle_gamma   90.00
#
_symmetry.space_group_name_H-M   'P 1'
#
loop_
_entity.id
_entity.type
_entity.pdbx_description
1 polymer ?
#
loop_
_entity_poly.entity_id
_entity_poly.type
_entity_poly.pdbx_seq_one_letter_code
_entity_poly.pdbx_strand_id
1 'polypeptide(L)'
;MLEMGGRLWTIQLLVQTLCLTSVAAFSNGKVTEACGSMMPKHGHAPNTTHAPYTLSVNVTEFSSGDYIQVTISGTTYFEGFLLEARNASNPDSDAVGSFILTNPKTTQLLQCGHTPDSAVSHTSDARQTQIVVIWKAPQNSPAAVKFLVTVVAHYKTFWVKIPGPVVSQSGVTPIPPKPTTPSTTIKTSTPSVLPRPFSSVGCGQQKSCLLDPVGCDPEKDPSCFFLSFAPKGQTVVFELSGPSDGYIAFALSHDTWMGDDDMYLCVRDDSLVDVSAAYVKGRSYPQEASENVLTDVAWRLADGVIQCQFRRQVLVPQDPTRFSLDAQYYLFMAYGEAENGEVHRHDRQPLISSQQSVINGPAEILNGSRSPLLMKFHSVLMLIAWMLAGSTGTFLASYFKPDWPERTLFGQRIWFQVHRGLMILTVLLTCVAFTLPFIYRGGWSKHAGAHPYLGCTVLALALLQPIMATLRPPPDSSRRWVFNWLHWGAGTVAEIMAVAAMFLGMGQQSVLLPHSWRLVVLAGFLAWVVLLRVLLGLHKKGYIKTRFCDFVSKASDTDQQRILADDSEDSTWDAWFKIVALLAFVIGNSGFLISFIHTISGL
;
A
#
# COMPACT_ATOMS: atom_id res chain seq x y z
N MET A 1 -5.47 -11.76 -44.27
CA MET A 1 -5.46 -11.57 -42.80
C MET A 1 -4.13 -10.99 -42.29
N LEU A 2 -3.47 -10.11 -43.05
CA LEU A 2 -2.20 -9.49 -42.66
C LEU A 2 -2.22 -7.94 -42.71
N GLU A 3 -3.39 -7.33 -42.96
CA GLU A 3 -3.52 -5.86 -43.00
C GLU A 3 -4.33 -5.27 -41.82
N MET A 4 -4.92 -6.10 -40.96
CA MET A 4 -5.63 -5.62 -39.76
C MET A 4 -4.72 -5.42 -38.53
N GLY A 5 -3.48 -5.93 -38.57
CA GLY A 5 -2.52 -5.80 -37.47
C GLY A 5 -1.86 -4.43 -37.37
N GLY A 6 -1.76 -3.67 -38.46
CA GLY A 6 -1.04 -2.39 -38.49
C GLY A 6 -1.84 -1.18 -37.98
N ARG A 7 -3.17 -1.27 -37.93
CA ARG A 7 -4.06 -0.14 -37.54
C ARG A 7 -4.44 -0.11 -36.07
N LEU A 8 -4.26 -1.20 -35.31
CA LEU A 8 -4.47 -1.19 -33.85
C LEU A 8 -3.26 -0.62 -33.08
N TRP A 9 -2.03 -0.82 -33.58
CA TRP A 9 -0.83 -0.31 -32.92
C TRP A 9 -0.68 1.22 -33.00
N THR A 10 -1.18 1.85 -34.06
CA THR A 10 -1.14 3.31 -34.23
C THR A 10 -2.19 4.05 -33.39
N ILE A 11 -3.36 3.44 -33.16
CA ILE A 11 -4.41 4.01 -32.29
C ILE A 11 -4.01 3.87 -30.81
N GLN A 12 -3.29 2.82 -30.44
CA GLN A 12 -2.85 2.58 -29.07
C GLN A 12 -1.68 3.50 -28.64
N LEU A 13 -0.87 3.98 -29.59
CA LEU A 13 0.16 5.00 -29.34
C LEU A 13 -0.42 6.42 -29.26
N LEU A 14 -1.45 6.75 -30.05
CA LEU A 14 -2.09 8.08 -30.05
C LEU A 14 -2.95 8.34 -28.80
N VAL A 15 -3.50 7.29 -28.17
CA VAL A 15 -4.27 7.40 -26.91
C VAL A 15 -3.36 7.49 -25.69
N GLN A 16 -2.08 7.08 -25.77
CA GLN A 16 -1.11 7.26 -24.68
C GLN A 16 -0.45 8.64 -24.63
N THR A 17 -0.54 9.44 -25.70
CA THR A 17 0.10 10.78 -25.76
C THR A 17 -0.84 11.95 -25.48
N LEU A 18 -2.15 11.74 -25.24
CA LEU A 18 -3.12 12.84 -25.07
C LEU A 18 -3.68 13.04 -23.64
N CYS A 19 -3.11 12.40 -22.62
CA CYS A 19 -3.48 12.63 -21.21
C CYS A 19 -2.25 12.84 -20.30
N LEU A 20 -1.30 13.65 -20.75
CA LEU A 20 -0.24 14.20 -19.90
C LEU A 20 -0.27 15.73 -19.95
N THR A 21 -1.38 16.33 -19.51
CA THR A 21 -1.29 17.65 -18.89
C THR A 21 -0.93 17.40 -17.43
N SER A 22 0.36 17.22 -17.17
CA SER A 22 0.88 17.43 -15.82
C SER A 22 0.56 18.88 -15.47
N VAL A 23 -0.40 19.10 -14.56
CA VAL A 23 -0.47 20.38 -13.85
C VAL A 23 0.82 20.44 -13.06
N ALA A 24 1.78 21.20 -13.58
CA ALA A 24 3.07 21.31 -12.98
C ALA A 24 2.95 22.27 -11.79
N ALA A 25 2.52 21.74 -10.65
CA ALA A 25 2.60 22.42 -9.37
C ALA A 25 4.07 22.42 -8.94
N PHE A 26 4.85 23.31 -9.52
CA PHE A 26 6.24 23.53 -9.12
C PHE A 26 6.28 24.40 -7.86
N SER A 27 7.31 24.24 -7.02
CA SER A 27 7.61 25.12 -5.87
C SER A 27 8.01 26.56 -6.26
N ASN A 28 7.69 26.99 -7.49
CA ASN A 28 7.85 28.36 -7.92
C ASN A 28 6.60 29.15 -7.51
N GLY A 29 6.77 30.27 -6.81
CA GLY A 29 5.66 31.07 -6.28
C GLY A 29 4.83 31.81 -7.34
N LYS A 30 4.61 31.27 -8.53
CA LYS A 30 3.76 31.86 -9.59
C LYS A 30 2.28 31.64 -9.28
N VAL A 31 1.81 32.26 -8.21
CA VAL A 31 0.50 32.00 -7.59
C VAL A 31 -0.54 33.08 -7.90
N THR A 32 -0.57 33.59 -9.14
CA THR A 32 -1.49 34.67 -9.54
C THR A 32 -2.97 34.34 -9.31
N GLU A 33 -3.34 33.07 -9.39
CA GLU A 33 -4.71 32.61 -9.11
C GLU A 33 -5.11 32.73 -7.64
N ALA A 34 -4.14 32.87 -6.73
CA ALA A 34 -4.37 33.00 -5.30
C ALA A 34 -4.61 34.45 -4.86
N CYS A 35 -4.38 35.46 -5.72
CA CYS A 35 -4.41 36.86 -5.31
C CYS A 35 -5.70 37.25 -4.58
N GLY A 36 -6.88 36.93 -5.14
CA GLY A 36 -8.16 37.32 -4.53
C GLY A 36 -8.35 36.81 -3.10
N SER A 37 -8.22 35.49 -2.90
CA SER A 37 -8.37 34.84 -1.58
C SER A 37 -7.15 35.00 -0.68
N MET A 38 -5.98 35.29 -1.26
CA MET A 38 -4.65 35.09 -0.70
C MET A 38 -4.42 33.67 -0.15
N MET A 39 -5.20 32.69 -0.61
CA MET A 39 -5.13 31.31 -0.13
C MET A 39 -4.30 30.45 -1.10
N PRO A 40 -3.23 29.80 -0.64
CA PRO A 40 -2.48 28.89 -1.49
C PRO A 40 -3.36 27.70 -1.85
N LYS A 41 -3.30 27.26 -3.11
CA LYS A 41 -4.09 26.11 -3.61
C LYS A 41 -3.45 24.78 -3.23
N HIS A 42 -3.06 24.65 -1.95
CA HIS A 42 -2.41 23.45 -1.43
C HIS A 42 -3.41 22.38 -0.97
N GLY A 43 -4.71 22.67 -1.00
CA GLY A 43 -5.76 21.72 -0.63
C GLY A 43 -5.97 21.55 0.89
N HIS A 44 -5.32 22.37 1.70
CA HIS A 44 -5.45 22.40 3.16
C HIS A 44 -6.09 23.70 3.66
N ALA A 45 -6.58 23.71 4.90
CA ALA A 45 -7.07 24.92 5.55
C ALA A 45 -5.91 25.74 6.15
N PRO A 46 -6.04 27.09 6.23
CA PRO A 46 -5.04 27.90 6.89
C PRO A 46 -4.94 27.58 8.38
N ASN A 47 -3.72 27.63 8.91
CA ASN A 47 -3.47 27.47 10.33
C ASN A 47 -4.11 28.62 11.12
N THR A 48 -4.87 28.26 12.15
CA THR A 48 -5.63 29.20 13.00
C THR A 48 -4.86 29.66 14.23
N THR A 49 -3.69 29.07 14.51
CA THR A 49 -2.79 29.52 15.58
C THR A 49 -2.18 30.89 15.26
N HIS A 50 -1.65 31.57 16.28
CA HIS A 50 -0.98 32.85 16.08
C HIS A 50 0.24 32.69 15.16
N ALA A 51 0.27 33.44 14.05
CA ALA A 51 1.35 33.33 13.07
C ALA A 51 2.69 33.80 13.68
N PRO A 52 3.80 33.04 13.52
CA PRO A 52 5.14 33.46 13.96
C PRO A 52 5.80 34.50 13.03
N TYR A 53 5.02 35.13 12.15
CA TYR A 53 5.47 36.03 11.09
C TYR A 53 4.83 37.41 11.23
N THR A 54 5.58 38.45 10.94
CA THR A 54 5.15 39.84 11.09
C THR A 54 5.49 40.68 9.86
N LEU A 55 4.64 41.67 9.58
CA LEU A 55 4.87 42.70 8.57
C LEU A 55 5.24 44.01 9.26
N SER A 56 6.23 44.70 8.72
CA SER A 56 6.65 46.03 9.17
C SER A 56 6.94 46.95 7.98
N VAL A 57 6.78 48.26 8.20
CA VAL A 57 7.04 49.30 7.21
C VAL A 57 7.94 50.37 7.80
N ASN A 58 8.67 51.10 6.97
CA ASN A 58 9.57 52.16 7.42
C ASN A 58 8.86 53.51 7.71
N VAL A 59 7.67 53.74 7.15
CA VAL A 59 6.88 54.97 7.33
C VAL A 59 5.39 54.64 7.50
N THR A 60 4.67 55.47 8.25
CA THR A 60 3.21 55.32 8.50
C THR A 60 2.35 56.30 7.70
N GLU A 61 2.98 57.24 7.00
CA GLU A 61 2.32 58.19 6.10
C GLU A 61 2.98 58.18 4.72
N PHE A 62 2.21 58.48 3.66
CA PHE A 62 2.71 58.53 2.29
C PHE A 62 1.97 59.55 1.42
N SER A 63 2.60 59.97 0.32
CA SER A 63 2.00 60.71 -0.79
C SER A 63 1.93 59.85 -2.05
N SER A 64 1.04 60.19 -3.00
CA SER A 64 0.96 59.50 -4.29
C SER A 64 2.32 59.50 -5.00
N GLY A 65 2.80 58.32 -5.40
CA GLY A 65 4.12 58.16 -6.02
C GLY A 65 5.27 57.84 -5.06
N ASP A 66 5.05 57.88 -3.74
CA ASP A 66 6.07 57.56 -2.74
C ASP A 66 6.49 56.08 -2.73
N TYR A 67 7.63 55.83 -2.12
CA TYR A 67 8.24 54.51 -1.99
C TYR A 67 8.33 54.13 -0.51
N ILE A 68 7.76 52.98 -0.15
CA ILE A 68 7.71 52.45 1.22
C ILE A 68 8.45 51.13 1.25
N GLN A 69 9.39 50.97 2.17
CA GLN A 69 10.03 49.68 2.41
C GLN A 69 9.12 48.81 3.27
N VAL A 70 8.81 47.60 2.78
CA VAL A 70 7.99 46.60 3.47
C VAL A 70 8.87 45.40 3.80
N THR A 71 8.81 44.95 5.05
CA THR A 71 9.62 43.82 5.53
C THR A 71 8.73 42.75 6.15
N ILE A 72 8.89 41.51 5.67
CA ILE A 72 8.34 40.29 6.27
C ILE A 72 9.43 39.69 7.14
N SER A 73 9.14 39.41 8.41
CA SER A 73 10.08 38.80 9.36
C SER A 73 9.42 37.65 10.13
N GLY A 74 10.10 36.50 10.23
CA GLY A 74 9.66 35.34 11.00
C GLY A 74 10.56 35.01 12.18
N THR A 75 9.99 34.49 13.27
CA THR A 75 10.78 33.85 14.35
C THR A 75 11.28 32.47 13.95
N THR A 76 10.65 31.85 12.95
CA THR A 76 11.05 30.62 12.26
C THR A 76 11.21 30.88 10.75
N TYR A 77 11.77 29.92 10.01
CA TYR A 77 11.85 30.02 8.55
C TYR A 77 10.49 29.77 7.89
N PHE A 78 10.32 30.26 6.66
CA PHE A 78 9.21 29.96 5.76
C PHE A 78 9.73 29.61 4.36
N GLU A 79 8.98 28.79 3.64
CA GLU A 79 9.31 28.28 2.30
C GLU A 79 8.62 29.08 1.19
N GLY A 80 7.50 29.73 1.50
CA GLY A 80 6.76 30.54 0.54
C GLY A 80 6.00 31.70 1.17
N PHE A 81 5.67 32.68 0.33
CA PHE A 81 4.84 33.82 0.71
C PHE A 81 4.12 34.42 -0.50
N LEU A 82 3.05 35.17 -0.22
CA LEU A 82 2.34 36.07 -1.13
C LEU A 82 2.02 37.38 -0.40
N LEU A 83 2.55 38.49 -0.89
CA LEU A 83 2.40 39.83 -0.30
C LEU A 83 1.59 40.74 -1.22
N GLU A 84 0.59 41.42 -0.65
CA GLU A 84 -0.26 42.40 -1.33
C GLU A 84 -0.45 43.66 -0.47
N ALA A 85 -0.79 44.76 -1.12
CA ALA A 85 -1.28 45.97 -0.48
C ALA A 85 -2.71 46.24 -0.96
N ARG A 86 -3.66 46.50 -0.05
CA ARG A 86 -5.09 46.70 -0.39
C ARG A 86 -5.63 47.95 0.27
N ASN A 87 -6.77 48.45 -0.20
CA ASN A 87 -7.42 49.60 0.43
C ASN A 87 -7.81 49.26 1.89
N ALA A 88 -7.38 50.08 2.85
CA ALA A 88 -7.60 49.80 4.27
C ALA A 88 -9.11 49.79 4.64
N SER A 89 -9.93 50.57 3.93
CA SER A 89 -11.39 50.63 4.15
C SER A 89 -12.12 49.41 3.57
N ASN A 90 -11.50 48.69 2.64
CA ASN A 90 -12.03 47.46 2.04
C ASN A 90 -10.90 46.45 1.80
N PRO A 91 -10.52 45.63 2.81
CA PRO A 91 -9.44 44.66 2.69
C PRO A 91 -9.69 43.52 1.69
N ASP A 92 -10.90 43.39 1.16
CA ASP A 92 -11.23 42.44 0.08
C ASP A 92 -11.21 43.10 -1.31
N SER A 93 -10.76 44.36 -1.41
CA SER A 93 -10.51 45.04 -2.69
C SER A 93 -9.29 44.50 -3.43
N ASP A 94 -9.19 44.86 -4.72
CA ASP A 94 -8.03 44.55 -5.55
C ASP A 94 -6.73 45.15 -5.00
N ALA A 95 -5.60 44.57 -5.42
CA ALA A 95 -4.27 45.03 -5.04
C ALA A 95 -4.00 46.47 -5.54
N VAL A 96 -3.39 47.27 -4.66
CA VAL A 96 -3.14 48.70 -4.83
C VAL A 96 -1.64 48.96 -4.93
N GLY A 97 -1.24 49.73 -5.94
CA GLY A 97 0.16 50.10 -6.17
C GLY A 97 0.96 48.98 -6.82
N SER A 98 2.29 49.15 -6.82
CA SER A 98 3.21 48.17 -7.40
C SER A 98 4.44 47.98 -6.53
N PHE A 99 5.07 46.81 -6.63
CA PHE A 99 6.27 46.47 -5.88
C PHE A 99 7.53 46.51 -6.74
N ILE A 100 8.66 46.75 -6.08
CA ILE A 100 10.01 46.71 -6.62
C ILE A 100 10.81 45.74 -5.76
N LEU A 101 11.43 44.77 -6.42
CA LEU A 101 12.20 43.72 -5.76
C LEU A 101 13.56 44.26 -5.29
N THR A 102 13.94 43.97 -4.05
CA THR A 102 15.32 44.19 -3.58
C THR A 102 16.23 42.99 -3.89
N ASN A 103 15.66 41.78 -3.96
CA ASN A 103 16.37 40.54 -4.24
C ASN A 103 15.65 39.68 -5.29
N PRO A 104 15.92 39.87 -6.59
CA PRO A 104 15.27 39.13 -7.67
C PRO A 104 15.68 37.65 -7.77
N LYS A 105 16.66 37.19 -6.96
CA LYS A 105 17.04 35.77 -6.95
C LYS A 105 16.04 34.92 -6.17
N THR A 106 15.50 35.47 -5.08
CA THR A 106 14.59 34.74 -4.17
C THR A 106 13.15 35.23 -4.23
N THR A 107 12.89 36.34 -4.92
CA THR A 107 11.57 36.97 -5.04
C THR A 107 11.22 37.27 -6.48
N GLN A 108 9.92 37.29 -6.80
CA GLN A 108 9.38 37.62 -8.12
C GLN A 108 8.09 38.44 -7.99
N LEU A 109 7.81 39.24 -9.02
CA LEU A 109 6.59 40.06 -9.12
C LEU A 109 5.45 39.25 -9.74
N LEU A 110 4.23 39.48 -9.27
CA LEU A 110 3.01 38.91 -9.79
C LEU A 110 2.03 40.03 -10.17
N GLN A 111 1.18 39.76 -11.17
CA GLN A 111 0.10 40.65 -11.58
C GLN A 111 -1.23 40.17 -10.99
N CYS A 112 -1.64 40.74 -9.87
CA CYS A 112 -2.97 40.50 -9.30
C CYS A 112 -4.01 41.43 -9.91
N GLY A 113 -5.07 40.85 -10.51
CA GLY A 113 -6.11 41.61 -11.19
C GLY A 113 -5.58 42.39 -12.41
N HIS A 114 -5.94 43.66 -12.53
CA HIS A 114 -5.55 44.53 -13.64
C HIS A 114 -4.29 45.38 -13.35
N THR A 115 -3.69 45.25 -12.17
CA THR A 115 -2.55 46.06 -11.75
C THR A 115 -1.25 45.27 -11.94
N PRO A 116 -0.33 45.69 -12.83
CA PRO A 116 0.96 45.02 -12.99
C PRO A 116 1.82 45.19 -11.73
N ASP A 117 2.65 44.20 -11.44
CA ASP A 117 3.59 44.19 -10.31
C ASP A 117 2.94 44.44 -8.94
N SER A 118 1.67 44.10 -8.80
CA SER A 118 0.84 44.44 -7.63
C SER A 118 0.99 43.47 -6.45
N ALA A 119 1.73 42.38 -6.63
CA ALA A 119 2.06 41.45 -5.56
C ALA A 119 3.49 40.90 -5.70
N VAL A 120 4.01 40.37 -4.59
CA VAL A 120 5.33 39.71 -4.54
C VAL A 120 5.21 38.31 -3.98
N SER A 121 5.97 37.37 -4.55
CA SER A 121 6.11 36.01 -4.06
C SER A 121 7.55 35.50 -4.19
N HIS A 122 7.78 34.26 -3.77
CA HIS A 122 9.05 33.55 -3.79
C HIS A 122 9.33 32.91 -5.17
N THR A 123 10.60 32.69 -5.52
CA THR A 123 11.01 31.99 -6.77
C THR A 123 11.21 30.49 -6.60
N SER A 124 11.40 30.01 -5.37
CA SER A 124 11.64 28.61 -4.97
C SER A 124 11.26 28.37 -3.51
N ASP A 125 11.15 27.11 -3.09
CA ASP A 125 10.96 26.64 -1.69
C ASP A 125 12.16 26.85 -0.75
N ALA A 126 13.20 27.56 -1.19
CA ALA A 126 14.35 27.87 -0.35
C ALA A 126 13.91 28.60 0.93
N ARG A 127 14.31 28.04 2.08
CA ARG A 127 13.99 28.54 3.41
C ARG A 127 14.48 29.96 3.62
N GLN A 128 13.59 30.84 4.06
CA GLN A 128 13.85 32.26 4.31
C GLN A 128 13.30 32.68 5.67
N THR A 129 13.97 33.60 6.36
CA THR A 129 13.50 34.17 7.63
C THR A 129 13.08 35.63 7.49
N GLN A 130 13.52 36.28 6.42
CA GLN A 130 13.25 37.69 6.15
C GLN A 130 13.17 37.98 4.65
N ILE A 131 12.21 38.82 4.26
CA ILE A 131 12.08 39.38 2.92
C ILE A 131 11.92 40.89 3.03
N VAL A 132 12.62 41.65 2.19
CA VAL A 132 12.50 43.10 2.08
C VAL A 132 12.09 43.45 0.66
N VAL A 133 11.06 44.27 0.48
CA VAL A 133 10.62 44.79 -0.82
C VAL A 133 10.27 46.26 -0.71
N ILE A 134 10.18 46.95 -1.84
CA ILE A 134 9.75 48.35 -1.89
C ILE A 134 8.39 48.40 -2.54
N TRP A 135 7.41 49.03 -1.90
CA TRP A 135 6.10 49.32 -2.46
C TRP A 135 6.05 50.75 -2.96
N LYS A 136 5.50 50.96 -4.16
CA LYS A 136 5.32 52.25 -4.81
C LYS A 136 3.84 52.63 -4.80
N ALA A 137 3.53 53.76 -4.19
CA ALA A 137 2.18 54.31 -4.15
C ALA A 137 1.71 54.73 -5.56
N PRO A 138 0.49 54.37 -5.99
CA PRO A 138 -0.03 54.77 -7.29
C PRO A 138 -0.36 56.28 -7.33
N GLN A 139 -0.50 56.86 -8.52
CA GLN A 139 -0.84 58.28 -8.66
C GLN A 139 -2.23 58.60 -8.08
N ASN A 140 -3.20 57.69 -8.26
CA ASN A 140 -4.54 57.76 -7.67
C ASN A 140 -4.61 56.88 -6.42
N SER A 141 -3.87 57.23 -5.38
CA SER A 141 -3.83 56.46 -4.13
C SER A 141 -5.11 56.58 -3.29
N PRO A 142 -5.56 55.49 -2.65
CA PRO A 142 -6.63 55.57 -1.65
C PRO A 142 -6.13 56.27 -0.38
N ALA A 143 -7.06 56.77 0.44
CA ALA A 143 -6.76 57.51 1.67
C ALA A 143 -5.91 56.71 2.69
N ALA A 144 -6.02 55.38 2.70
CA ALA A 144 -5.18 54.50 3.50
C ALA A 144 -5.05 53.12 2.85
N VAL A 145 -3.88 52.50 3.02
CA VAL A 145 -3.53 51.17 2.48
C VAL A 145 -3.15 50.25 3.64
N LYS A 146 -3.53 48.97 3.53
CA LYS A 146 -3.16 47.91 4.47
C LYS A 146 -2.38 46.83 3.73
N PHE A 147 -1.22 46.47 4.26
CA PHE A 147 -0.45 45.34 3.76
C PHE A 147 -0.96 44.02 4.34
N LEU A 148 -1.06 43.00 3.49
CA LEU A 148 -1.47 41.65 3.87
C LEU A 148 -0.44 40.66 3.34
N VAL A 149 -0.11 39.65 4.14
CA VAL A 149 0.77 38.57 3.69
C VAL A 149 0.16 37.21 4.00
N THR A 150 0.31 36.30 3.06
CA THR A 150 0.16 34.87 3.30
C THR A 150 1.55 34.26 3.39
N VAL A 151 1.81 33.51 4.46
CA VAL A 151 3.11 32.86 4.68
C VAL A 151 2.90 31.35 4.74
N VAL A 152 3.69 30.63 3.95
CA VAL A 152 3.75 29.17 3.87
C VAL A 152 5.01 28.75 4.61
N ALA A 153 4.87 28.24 5.84
CA ALA A 153 5.98 27.64 6.56
C ALA A 153 6.41 26.33 5.86
N HIS A 154 5.42 25.52 5.52
CA HIS A 154 5.53 24.26 4.78
C HIS A 154 4.28 24.07 3.90
N TYR A 155 4.30 23.13 2.95
CA TYR A 155 3.21 22.92 1.99
C TYR A 155 1.81 22.91 2.64
N LYS A 156 1.64 22.23 3.78
CA LYS A 156 0.35 22.20 4.51
C LYS A 156 0.19 23.27 5.59
N THR A 157 1.28 23.86 6.05
CA THR A 157 1.31 24.79 7.19
C THR A 157 1.47 26.22 6.70
N PHE A 158 0.35 26.93 6.62
CA PHE A 158 0.36 28.32 6.15
C PHE A 158 -0.68 29.16 6.88
N TRP A 159 -0.44 30.47 6.89
CA TRP A 159 -1.35 31.46 7.44
C TRP A 159 -1.73 32.43 6.33
N VAL A 160 -3.02 32.72 6.21
CA VAL A 160 -3.55 33.60 5.16
C VAL A 160 -3.91 34.96 5.71
N LYS A 161 -3.76 36.01 4.88
CA LYS A 161 -4.17 37.38 5.21
C LYS A 161 -3.66 37.89 6.57
N ILE A 162 -2.43 37.55 6.95
CA ILE A 162 -1.78 38.10 8.15
C ILE A 162 -1.76 39.64 8.01
N PRO A 163 -2.38 40.38 8.94
CA PRO A 163 -2.52 41.82 8.81
C PRO A 163 -1.21 42.55 9.16
N GLY A 164 -0.74 43.39 8.24
CA GLY A 164 0.32 44.35 8.47
C GLY A 164 -0.16 45.73 8.91
N PRO A 165 0.76 46.70 9.07
CA PRO A 165 0.46 48.08 9.44
C PRO A 165 -0.38 48.78 8.36
N VAL A 166 -1.20 49.73 8.79
CA VAL A 166 -1.96 50.64 7.92
C VAL A 166 -1.13 51.91 7.71
N VAL A 167 -0.97 52.31 6.46
CA VAL A 167 -0.27 53.54 6.07
C VAL A 167 -1.29 54.49 5.45
N SER A 168 -1.32 55.74 5.91
CA SER A 168 -2.32 56.73 5.51
C SER A 168 -1.73 57.81 4.60
N GLN A 169 -2.54 58.40 3.74
CA GLN A 169 -2.10 59.51 2.91
C GLN A 169 -1.88 60.76 3.78
N SER A 170 -0.75 61.46 3.61
CA SER A 170 -0.42 62.67 4.37
C SER A 170 -1.52 63.73 4.23
N GLY A 171 -2.03 64.23 5.36
CA GLY A 171 -3.12 65.21 5.40
C GLY A 171 -4.53 64.63 5.59
N VAL A 172 -4.68 63.31 5.76
CA VAL A 172 -5.96 62.66 6.10
C VAL A 172 -5.99 62.24 7.57
N THR A 173 -7.05 62.62 8.31
CA THR A 173 -7.26 62.20 9.70
C THR A 173 -7.44 60.66 9.77
N PRO A 174 -6.75 59.93 10.67
CA PRO A 174 -6.89 58.48 10.78
C PRO A 174 -8.34 58.05 11.00
N ILE A 175 -8.81 57.07 10.22
CA ILE A 175 -10.13 56.46 10.43
C ILE A 175 -10.12 55.78 11.82
N PRO A 176 -11.12 56.04 12.69
CA PRO A 176 -11.21 55.35 13.98
C PRO A 176 -11.32 53.83 13.77
N PRO A 177 -10.68 52.99 14.60
CA PRO A 177 -10.85 51.55 14.51
C PRO A 177 -12.34 51.21 14.67
N LYS A 178 -12.93 50.61 13.62
CA LYS A 178 -14.30 50.10 13.64
C LYS A 178 -14.40 49.05 14.77
N PRO A 179 -15.45 49.05 15.60
CA PRO A 179 -15.57 48.09 16.69
C PRO A 179 -15.57 46.68 16.11
N THR A 180 -14.54 45.90 16.45
CA THR A 180 -14.48 44.47 16.19
C THR A 180 -15.65 43.84 16.93
N THR A 181 -16.70 43.46 16.21
CA THR A 181 -17.74 42.56 16.71
C THR A 181 -17.00 41.33 17.26
N PRO A 182 -17.26 40.89 18.51
CA PRO A 182 -16.60 39.71 19.03
C PRO A 182 -17.04 38.52 18.18
N SER A 183 -16.16 38.09 17.27
CA SER A 183 -16.26 36.77 16.67
C SER A 183 -16.25 35.79 17.82
N THR A 184 -17.38 35.09 17.97
CA THR A 184 -17.61 34.02 18.92
C THR A 184 -16.39 33.11 18.92
N THR A 185 -15.60 33.18 20.00
CA THR A 185 -14.48 32.29 20.24
C THR A 185 -15.03 30.87 20.36
N ILE A 186 -15.02 30.11 19.26
CA ILE A 186 -15.12 28.66 19.33
C ILE A 186 -13.88 28.22 20.11
N LYS A 187 -14.11 27.70 21.31
CA LYS A 187 -13.08 27.08 22.15
C LYS A 187 -12.45 25.95 21.34
N THR A 188 -11.27 26.22 20.79
CA THR A 188 -10.43 25.18 20.21
C THR A 188 -9.74 24.50 21.39
N SER A 189 -10.06 23.24 21.65
CA SER A 189 -9.38 22.42 22.64
C SER A 189 -7.91 22.29 22.25
N THR A 190 -7.01 22.90 23.02
CA THR A 190 -5.58 22.62 22.91
C THR A 190 -5.38 21.11 23.09
N PRO A 191 -4.73 20.39 22.13
CA PRO A 191 -4.51 18.96 22.27
C PRO A 191 -3.70 18.69 23.54
N SER A 192 -4.21 17.77 24.36
CA SER A 192 -3.62 17.46 25.66
C SER A 192 -2.73 16.22 25.59
N VAL A 193 -1.63 16.22 26.35
CA VAL A 193 -0.76 15.03 26.43
C VAL A 193 -1.45 13.96 27.27
N LEU A 194 -1.57 12.74 26.76
CA LEU A 194 -2.12 11.61 27.50
C LEU A 194 -1.22 11.27 28.70
N PRO A 195 -1.76 11.24 29.93
CA PRO A 195 -0.95 11.06 31.14
C PRO A 195 -0.51 9.61 31.37
N ARG A 196 -1.19 8.63 30.76
CA ARG A 196 -0.93 7.20 30.92
C ARG A 196 -1.11 6.46 29.59
N PRO A 197 -0.41 5.32 29.39
CA PRO A 197 -0.68 4.44 28.27
C PRO A 197 -2.10 3.87 28.32
N PHE A 198 -2.64 3.52 27.15
CA PHE A 198 -3.84 2.69 27.09
C PHE A 198 -3.57 1.27 27.58
N SER A 199 -4.63 0.57 27.98
CA SER A 199 -4.61 -0.84 28.34
C SER A 199 -5.77 -1.59 27.68
N SER A 200 -5.61 -2.89 27.47
CA SER A 200 -6.67 -3.79 26.99
C SER A 200 -7.70 -4.16 28.06
N VAL A 201 -7.56 -3.65 29.29
CA VAL A 201 -8.58 -3.81 30.34
C VAL A 201 -9.93 -3.26 29.88
N GLY A 202 -11.00 -4.05 30.08
CA GLY A 202 -12.37 -3.70 29.71
C GLY A 202 -12.74 -4.03 28.27
N CYS A 203 -11.84 -4.58 27.45
CA CYS A 203 -12.17 -5.10 26.12
C CYS A 203 -13.25 -6.19 26.19
N GLY A 204 -14.29 -6.07 25.35
CA GLY A 204 -15.44 -6.99 25.33
C GLY A 204 -16.44 -6.81 26.47
N GLN A 205 -16.24 -5.83 27.36
CA GLN A 205 -17.17 -5.53 28.45
C GLN A 205 -17.57 -4.05 28.48
N GLN A 206 -16.58 -3.16 28.49
CA GLN A 206 -16.76 -1.71 28.56
C GLN A 206 -16.43 -1.00 27.24
N LYS A 207 -15.55 -1.61 26.44
CA LYS A 207 -15.13 -1.10 25.14
C LYS A 207 -14.93 -2.23 24.15
N SER A 208 -15.19 -1.96 22.89
CA SER A 208 -14.86 -2.89 21.81
C SER A 208 -13.39 -2.73 21.44
N CYS A 209 -12.71 -3.82 21.10
CA CYS A 209 -11.27 -3.80 20.81
C CYS A 209 -10.91 -4.65 19.61
N LEU A 210 -10.04 -4.11 18.75
CA LEU A 210 -9.32 -4.84 17.71
C LEU A 210 -7.83 -4.82 18.05
N LEU A 211 -7.24 -6.01 18.17
CA LEU A 211 -5.88 -6.23 18.69
C LEU A 211 -5.04 -7.04 17.69
N ASP A 212 -3.81 -6.62 17.45
CA ASP A 212 -2.82 -7.35 16.65
C ASP A 212 -1.43 -7.27 17.32
N PRO A 213 -0.88 -8.37 17.88
CA PRO A 213 -1.47 -9.72 17.93
C PRO A 213 -2.69 -9.87 18.84
N VAL A 214 -3.49 -10.92 18.62
CA VAL A 214 -4.66 -11.22 19.47
C VAL A 214 -4.24 -11.38 20.93
N GLY A 215 -4.87 -10.61 21.82
CA GLY A 215 -4.65 -10.69 23.27
C GLY A 215 -3.48 -9.88 23.81
N CYS A 216 -2.80 -9.07 22.99
CA CYS A 216 -1.77 -8.15 23.47
C CYS A 216 -2.34 -7.03 24.37
N ASP A 217 -1.48 -6.41 25.20
CA ASP A 217 -1.83 -5.28 26.05
C ASP A 217 -0.96 -4.06 25.68
N PRO A 218 -1.52 -2.96 25.14
CA PRO A 218 -0.75 -1.79 24.73
C PRO A 218 -0.01 -1.09 25.89
N GLU A 219 -0.32 -1.41 27.15
CA GLU A 219 0.43 -0.93 28.31
C GLU A 219 1.77 -1.67 28.50
N LYS A 220 1.81 -2.96 28.13
CA LYS A 220 2.93 -3.87 28.45
C LYS A 220 3.71 -4.32 27.23
N ASP A 221 3.05 -4.37 26.07
CA ASP A 221 3.57 -4.93 24.83
C ASP A 221 3.79 -3.79 23.81
N PRO A 222 5.05 -3.34 23.58
CA PRO A 222 5.35 -2.27 22.64
C PRO A 222 4.98 -2.60 21.18
N SER A 223 4.85 -3.89 20.84
CA SER A 223 4.46 -4.36 19.51
C SER A 223 2.95 -4.46 19.29
N CYS A 224 2.13 -4.06 20.28
CA CYS A 224 0.68 -4.21 20.24
C CYS A 224 0.05 -3.09 19.41
N PHE A 225 -0.56 -3.46 18.27
CA PHE A 225 -1.49 -2.60 17.57
C PHE A 225 -2.88 -2.75 18.20
N PHE A 226 -3.44 -1.62 18.61
CA PHE A 226 -4.65 -1.55 19.41
C PHE A 226 -5.57 -0.45 18.88
N LEU A 227 -6.81 -0.83 18.60
CA LEU A 227 -7.92 0.09 18.39
C LEU A 227 -9.01 -0.28 19.39
N SER A 228 -9.52 0.70 20.12
CA SER A 228 -10.75 0.53 20.88
C SER A 228 -11.72 1.67 20.69
N PHE A 229 -13.00 1.37 20.92
CA PHE A 229 -14.06 2.33 20.88
C PHE A 229 -15.13 2.03 21.93
N ALA A 230 -15.64 3.08 22.56
CA ALA A 230 -16.63 2.98 23.64
C ALA A 230 -17.71 4.07 23.51
N PRO A 231 -19.00 3.68 23.46
CA PRO A 231 -20.11 4.63 23.52
C PRO A 231 -20.10 5.47 24.80
N LYS A 232 -20.31 6.77 24.66
CA LYS A 232 -20.45 7.77 25.73
C LYS A 232 -21.55 8.76 25.36
N GLY A 233 -22.79 8.40 25.65
CA GLY A 233 -23.96 9.24 25.32
C GLY A 233 -24.15 9.32 23.80
N GLN A 234 -24.06 10.53 23.25
CA GLN A 234 -24.14 10.78 21.79
C GLN A 234 -22.77 10.80 21.09
N THR A 235 -21.71 10.47 21.82
CA THR A 235 -20.34 10.41 21.30
C THR A 235 -19.76 9.02 21.46
N VAL A 236 -18.74 8.71 20.68
CA VAL A 236 -17.89 7.53 20.87
C VAL A 236 -16.47 8.01 21.14
N VAL A 237 -15.83 7.44 22.16
CA VAL A 237 -14.41 7.63 22.44
C VAL A 237 -13.63 6.58 21.67
N PHE A 238 -12.64 7.01 20.89
CA PHE A 238 -11.70 6.12 20.22
C PHE A 238 -10.32 6.20 20.87
N GLU A 239 -9.66 5.06 20.96
CA GLU A 239 -8.27 4.93 21.40
C GLU A 239 -7.52 4.15 20.33
N LEU A 240 -6.41 4.69 19.83
CA LEU A 240 -5.57 4.05 18.82
C LEU A 240 -4.12 4.03 19.32
N SER A 241 -3.45 2.88 19.25
CA SER A 241 -2.07 2.70 19.70
C SER A 241 -1.32 1.72 18.82
N GLY A 242 -0.04 1.99 18.56
CA GLY A 242 0.83 1.05 17.89
C GLY A 242 2.23 1.61 17.62
N PRO A 243 3.22 0.73 17.39
CA PRO A 243 4.56 1.15 17.00
C PRO A 243 4.56 1.66 15.56
N SER A 244 5.05 2.88 15.34
CA SER A 244 5.21 3.45 14.00
C SER A 244 6.13 4.67 14.02
N ASP A 245 6.99 4.77 13.01
CA ASP A 245 7.87 5.93 12.82
C ASP A 245 7.16 7.10 12.12
N GLY A 246 6.01 6.86 11.48
CA GLY A 246 5.27 7.85 10.71
C GLY A 246 3.85 8.05 11.21
N TYR A 247 2.96 7.10 10.93
CA TYR A 247 1.56 7.22 11.33
C TYR A 247 0.95 5.88 11.73
N ILE A 248 -0.13 5.95 12.50
CA ILE A 248 -1.10 4.88 12.69
C ILE A 248 -2.48 5.41 12.32
N ALA A 249 -3.32 4.58 11.70
CA ALA A 249 -4.64 4.99 11.25
C ALA A 249 -5.63 3.84 11.34
N PHE A 250 -6.90 4.17 11.46
CA PHE A 250 -7.98 3.21 11.24
C PHE A 250 -9.06 3.80 10.33
N ALA A 251 -9.83 2.93 9.68
CA ALA A 251 -10.95 3.35 8.85
C ALA A 251 -12.17 2.46 9.07
N LEU A 252 -13.35 3.06 8.88
CA LEU A 252 -14.64 2.40 8.81
C LEU A 252 -14.96 2.17 7.34
N SER A 253 -15.22 0.92 6.96
CA SER A 253 -15.52 0.53 5.58
C SER A 253 -16.80 -0.30 5.50
N HIS A 254 -17.55 -0.14 4.42
CA HIS A 254 -18.71 -0.98 4.14
C HIS A 254 -18.33 -2.38 3.63
N ASP A 255 -17.11 -2.54 3.11
CA ASP A 255 -16.63 -3.81 2.57
C ASP A 255 -15.19 -4.13 3.06
N THR A 256 -14.56 -5.13 2.46
CA THR A 256 -13.18 -5.52 2.81
C THR A 256 -12.16 -4.96 1.80
N TRP A 257 -12.52 -3.86 1.13
CA TRP A 257 -11.75 -3.22 0.10
C TRP A 257 -11.49 -1.74 0.38
N MET A 258 -10.22 -1.39 0.58
CA MET A 258 -9.82 0.00 0.78
C MET A 258 -10.20 0.88 -0.43
N GLY A 259 -10.96 1.93 -0.16
CA GLY A 259 -11.26 3.00 -1.12
C GLY A 259 -12.64 3.64 -1.08
N ASP A 260 -13.46 3.38 -0.08
CA ASP A 260 -14.66 4.19 0.20
C ASP A 260 -14.84 4.23 1.71
N ASP A 261 -13.85 4.83 2.38
CA ASP A 261 -13.64 4.62 3.81
C ASP A 261 -13.58 5.94 4.58
N ASP A 262 -14.30 5.98 5.71
CA ASP A 262 -14.22 7.03 6.73
C ASP A 262 -13.02 6.74 7.64
N MET A 263 -11.94 7.50 7.48
CA MET A 263 -10.63 7.24 8.08
C MET A 263 -10.26 8.27 9.17
N TYR A 264 -9.46 7.81 10.14
CA TYR A 264 -8.90 8.62 11.23
C TYR A 264 -7.40 8.34 11.33
N LEU A 265 -6.61 9.39 11.45
CA LEU A 265 -5.15 9.34 11.41
C LEU A 265 -4.56 9.88 12.70
N CYS A 266 -3.44 9.27 13.08
CA CYS A 266 -2.47 9.77 14.04
C CYS A 266 -1.12 9.87 13.33
N VAL A 267 -0.75 11.07 12.92
CA VAL A 267 0.47 11.32 12.15
C VAL A 267 1.50 11.96 13.06
N ARG A 268 2.67 11.36 13.15
CA ARG A 268 3.81 11.94 13.85
C ARG A 268 4.35 13.11 13.03
N ASP A 269 4.43 14.27 13.67
CA ASP A 269 5.06 15.47 13.15
C ASP A 269 6.12 15.92 14.16
N ASP A 270 7.38 15.52 13.89
CA ASP A 270 8.51 15.63 14.82
C ASP A 270 8.24 15.02 16.22
N SER A 271 7.97 15.89 17.21
CA SER A 271 7.68 15.55 18.60
C SER A 271 6.20 15.58 18.95
N LEU A 272 5.34 15.95 17.99
CA LEU A 272 3.90 16.05 18.14
C LEU A 272 3.21 14.93 17.36
N VAL A 273 1.94 14.69 17.69
CA VAL A 273 1.07 13.80 16.92
C VAL A 273 -0.16 14.60 16.50
N ASP A 274 -0.32 14.76 15.20
CA ASP A 274 -1.54 15.30 14.61
C ASP A 274 -2.62 14.22 14.55
N VAL A 275 -3.82 14.58 14.99
CA VAL A 275 -4.97 13.67 15.03
C VAL A 275 -6.07 14.28 14.17
N SER A 276 -6.37 13.63 13.06
CA SER A 276 -7.25 14.17 12.04
C SER A 276 -8.22 13.12 11.50
N ALA A 277 -9.35 13.60 10.99
CA ALA A 277 -10.33 12.80 10.26
C ALA A 277 -10.14 13.03 8.76
N ALA A 278 -10.19 11.95 7.98
CA ALA A 278 -10.02 12.00 6.53
C ALA A 278 -10.92 10.98 5.82
N TYR A 279 -11.11 11.13 4.52
CA TYR A 279 -11.87 10.21 3.67
C TYR A 279 -10.96 9.66 2.58
N VAL A 280 -11.08 8.37 2.27
CA VAL A 280 -10.27 7.72 1.24
C VAL A 280 -11.16 7.28 0.09
N LYS A 281 -10.78 7.67 -1.13
CA LYS A 281 -11.42 7.24 -2.37
C LYS A 281 -10.47 6.42 -3.25
N GLY A 282 -10.79 5.15 -3.49
CA GLY A 282 -9.89 4.20 -4.12
C GLY A 282 -8.60 3.99 -3.31
N ARG A 283 -7.48 3.72 -3.99
CA ARG A 283 -6.16 3.61 -3.36
C ARG A 283 -5.34 4.89 -3.58
N SER A 284 -5.93 6.03 -3.24
CA SER A 284 -5.30 7.36 -3.31
C SER A 284 -4.83 7.81 -1.92
N TYR A 285 -4.14 8.95 -1.89
CA TYR A 285 -3.92 9.68 -0.66
C TYR A 285 -5.26 10.08 -0.01
N PRO A 286 -5.31 10.13 1.34
CA PRO A 286 -6.51 10.51 2.06
C PRO A 286 -6.80 12.01 1.93
N GLN A 287 -8.08 12.35 1.85
CA GLN A 287 -8.57 13.72 1.83
C GLN A 287 -9.03 14.10 3.23
N GLU A 288 -8.30 14.99 3.90
CA GLU A 288 -8.67 15.49 5.24
C GLU A 288 -10.01 16.21 5.23
N ALA A 289 -10.74 16.10 6.35
CA ALA A 289 -12.00 16.81 6.54
C ALA A 289 -11.78 18.33 6.59
N SER A 290 -12.67 19.09 5.95
CA SER A 290 -12.57 20.56 5.92
C SER A 290 -12.89 21.22 7.27
N GLU A 291 -13.56 20.50 8.16
CA GLU A 291 -13.92 20.95 9.51
C GLU A 291 -13.44 19.95 10.55
N ASN A 292 -13.03 20.46 11.73
CA ASN A 292 -12.58 19.60 12.80
C ASN A 292 -13.77 18.95 13.52
N VAL A 293 -14.12 17.74 13.09
CA VAL A 293 -15.22 16.94 13.65
C VAL A 293 -14.84 16.19 14.94
N LEU A 294 -13.56 16.23 15.32
CA LEU A 294 -13.01 15.52 16.48
C LEU A 294 -12.95 16.46 17.69
N THR A 295 -13.29 15.93 18.87
CA THR A 295 -13.21 16.65 20.15
C THR A 295 -12.42 15.85 21.17
N ASP A 296 -12.02 16.48 22.28
CA ASP A 296 -11.28 15.83 23.37
C ASP A 296 -10.03 15.07 22.87
N VAL A 297 -9.31 15.68 21.92
CA VAL A 297 -8.11 15.11 21.32
C VAL A 297 -6.98 15.09 22.33
N ALA A 298 -6.37 13.91 22.50
CA ALA A 298 -5.20 13.72 23.31
C ALA A 298 -4.25 12.71 22.66
N TRP A 299 -2.95 12.85 22.88
CA TRP A 299 -1.96 11.95 22.29
C TRP A 299 -0.75 11.74 23.19
N ARG A 300 0.02 10.69 22.90
CA ARG A 300 1.30 10.37 23.54
C ARG A 300 2.22 9.70 22.54
N LEU A 301 3.47 10.13 22.55
CA LEU A 301 4.56 9.54 21.78
C LEU A 301 5.66 9.12 22.76
N ALA A 302 5.83 7.82 22.96
CA ALA A 302 6.83 7.27 23.89
C ALA A 302 7.37 5.94 23.35
N ASP A 303 8.68 5.75 23.42
CA ASP A 303 9.36 4.49 23.03
C ASP A 303 9.02 4.00 21.61
N GLY A 304 8.81 4.93 20.68
CA GLY A 304 8.43 4.62 19.28
C GLY A 304 6.95 4.21 19.09
N VAL A 305 6.12 4.32 20.14
CA VAL A 305 4.69 4.03 20.11
C VAL A 305 3.90 5.32 20.02
N ILE A 306 3.04 5.41 19.01
CA ILE A 306 2.05 6.48 18.85
C ILE A 306 0.78 6.06 19.58
N GLN A 307 0.22 6.93 20.40
CA GLN A 307 -1.07 6.72 21.07
C GLN A 307 -1.93 7.97 20.90
N CYS A 308 -3.18 7.81 20.46
CA CYS A 308 -4.13 8.90 20.36
C CYS A 308 -5.49 8.53 20.91
N GLN A 309 -6.16 9.52 21.46
CA GLN A 309 -7.53 9.50 21.89
C GLN A 309 -8.28 10.67 21.24
N PHE A 310 -9.51 10.43 20.85
CA PHE A 310 -10.43 11.50 20.49
C PHE A 310 -11.88 11.05 20.71
N ARG A 311 -12.79 12.02 20.67
CA ARG A 311 -14.23 11.80 20.64
C ARG A 311 -14.80 12.23 19.31
N ARG A 312 -15.81 11.48 18.88
CA ARG A 312 -16.59 11.77 17.68
C ARG A 312 -18.07 11.65 17.98
N GLN A 313 -18.88 12.56 17.43
CA GLN A 313 -20.34 12.42 17.45
C GLN A 313 -20.78 11.18 16.67
N VAL A 314 -21.83 10.53 17.14
CA VAL A 314 -22.42 9.36 16.45
C VAL A 314 -22.90 9.73 15.04
N LEU A 315 -23.49 10.93 14.91
CA LEU A 315 -23.98 11.49 13.65
C LEU A 315 -23.26 12.82 13.36
N VAL A 316 -22.77 12.97 12.12
CA VAL A 316 -22.19 14.22 11.61
C VAL A 316 -22.90 14.60 10.31
N PRO A 317 -24.15 15.11 10.39
CA PRO A 317 -25.01 15.29 9.21
C PRO A 317 -24.50 16.34 8.22
N GLN A 318 -23.56 17.20 8.63
CA GLN A 318 -23.00 18.26 7.78
C GLN A 318 -21.91 17.74 6.83
N ASP A 319 -21.36 16.54 7.06
CA ASP A 319 -20.32 15.95 6.24
C ASP A 319 -20.74 14.54 5.76
N PRO A 320 -21.10 14.37 4.48
CA PRO A 320 -21.54 13.07 3.94
C PRO A 320 -20.42 12.03 3.88
N THR A 321 -19.15 12.43 4.04
CA THR A 321 -18.01 11.50 4.10
C THR A 321 -17.79 10.94 5.50
N ARG A 322 -18.52 11.43 6.51
CA ARG A 322 -18.50 10.92 7.88
C ARG A 322 -19.63 9.94 8.09
N PHE A 323 -19.27 8.69 8.30
CA PHE A 323 -20.19 7.57 8.42
C PHE A 323 -20.97 7.59 9.75
N SER A 324 -22.24 7.17 9.75
CA SER A 324 -23.00 7.06 11.01
C SER A 324 -22.42 5.95 11.89
N LEU A 325 -22.11 6.22 13.16
CA LEU A 325 -21.57 5.19 14.07
C LEU A 325 -22.62 4.15 14.52
N ASP A 326 -23.89 4.34 14.17
CA ASP A 326 -24.97 3.39 14.44
C ASP A 326 -25.07 2.27 13.39
N ALA A 327 -24.35 2.39 12.27
CA ALA A 327 -24.30 1.34 11.26
C ALA A 327 -23.12 0.38 11.46
N GLN A 328 -23.09 -0.68 10.64
CA GLN A 328 -22.11 -1.76 10.71
C GLN A 328 -20.98 -1.55 9.69
N TYR A 329 -19.74 -1.68 10.14
CA TYR A 329 -18.55 -1.50 9.30
C TYR A 329 -17.49 -2.55 9.58
N TYR A 330 -16.72 -2.88 8.55
CA TYR A 330 -15.40 -3.48 8.72
C TYR A 330 -14.43 -2.41 9.24
N LEU A 331 -13.55 -2.82 10.15
CA LEU A 331 -12.51 -1.97 10.70
C LEU A 331 -11.19 -2.27 10.00
N PHE A 332 -10.57 -1.24 9.47
CA PHE A 332 -9.24 -1.28 8.89
C PHE A 332 -8.28 -0.65 9.88
N MET A 333 -7.10 -1.24 10.06
CA MET A 333 -6.01 -0.62 10.81
C MET A 333 -4.72 -0.70 10.01
N ALA A 334 -4.09 0.45 9.79
CA ALA A 334 -2.88 0.60 8.99
C ALA A 334 -1.85 1.46 9.72
N TYR A 335 -0.60 1.27 9.34
CA TYR A 335 0.52 2.08 9.81
C TYR A 335 1.56 2.16 8.70
N GLY A 336 2.37 3.21 8.70
CA GLY A 336 3.40 3.42 7.71
C GLY A 336 4.26 4.63 8.03
N GLU A 337 5.17 4.93 7.11
CA GLU A 337 6.02 6.11 7.19
C GLU A 337 5.22 7.38 6.90
N ALA A 338 5.67 8.49 7.47
CA ALA A 338 5.15 9.81 7.21
C ALA A 338 6.32 10.79 7.13
N GLU A 339 6.29 11.70 6.17
CA GLU A 339 7.29 12.75 5.99
C GLU A 339 6.58 14.09 5.92
N ASN A 340 6.96 15.05 6.77
CA ASN A 340 6.35 16.39 6.82
C ASN A 340 4.80 16.39 6.99
N GLY A 341 4.27 15.47 7.80
CA GLY A 341 2.82 15.30 7.98
C GLY A 341 2.09 14.69 6.77
N GLU A 342 2.80 14.18 5.76
CA GLU A 342 2.23 13.38 4.68
C GLU A 342 2.41 11.90 4.94
N VAL A 343 1.30 11.16 4.94
CA VAL A 343 1.32 9.70 5.10
C VAL A 343 1.73 9.03 3.79
N HIS A 344 2.72 8.14 3.86
CA HIS A 344 3.08 7.29 2.73
C HIS A 344 2.26 6.00 2.72
N ARG A 345 2.41 5.22 1.65
CA ARG A 345 1.75 3.91 1.53
C ARG A 345 2.27 2.98 2.62
N HIS A 346 1.35 2.36 3.37
CA HIS A 346 1.69 1.28 4.29
C HIS A 346 2.37 0.08 3.60
N ASP A 347 3.38 -0.51 4.24
CA ASP A 347 4.17 -1.64 3.72
C ASP A 347 3.60 -3.02 4.06
N ARG A 348 2.65 -3.09 4.99
CA ARG A 348 1.88 -4.31 5.25
C ARG A 348 0.45 -4.07 4.82
N GLN A 349 -0.26 -5.13 4.45
CA GLN A 349 -1.71 -5.01 4.28
C GLN A 349 -2.35 -4.54 5.59
N PRO A 350 -3.39 -3.70 5.52
CA PRO A 350 -4.11 -3.27 6.70
C PRO A 350 -4.69 -4.50 7.39
N LEU A 351 -4.77 -4.44 8.72
CA LEU A 351 -5.53 -5.41 9.49
C LEU A 351 -7.01 -5.10 9.27
N ILE A 352 -7.76 -6.06 8.72
CA ILE A 352 -9.19 -5.90 8.46
C ILE A 352 -9.94 -6.81 9.42
N SER A 353 -10.96 -6.29 10.10
CA SER A 353 -11.80 -7.10 10.99
C SER A 353 -12.48 -8.25 10.23
N SER A 354 -12.62 -9.41 10.86
CA SER A 354 -13.23 -10.60 10.23
C SER A 354 -14.75 -10.45 10.05
N GLN A 355 -15.37 -9.56 10.81
CA GLN A 355 -16.79 -9.27 10.78
C GLN A 355 -17.02 -7.76 10.92
N GLN A 356 -18.21 -7.31 10.51
CA GLN A 356 -18.62 -5.94 10.74
C GLN A 356 -19.00 -5.74 12.21
N SER A 357 -18.78 -4.53 12.74
CA SER A 357 -19.17 -4.15 14.09
C SER A 357 -19.94 -2.83 14.06
N VAL A 358 -20.92 -2.69 14.96
CA VAL A 358 -21.62 -1.42 15.19
C VAL A 358 -20.78 -0.61 16.17
N ILE A 359 -20.32 0.57 15.75
CA ILE A 359 -19.38 1.36 16.54
C ILE A 359 -20.05 1.91 17.82
N ASN A 360 -21.33 2.28 17.74
CA ASN A 360 -22.15 2.67 18.88
C ASN A 360 -22.86 1.46 19.55
N GLY A 361 -22.38 0.24 19.30
CA GLY A 361 -22.97 -1.01 19.76
C GLY A 361 -22.44 -1.51 21.11
N PRO A 362 -22.80 -2.75 21.50
CA PRO A 362 -22.24 -3.41 22.68
C PRO A 362 -20.73 -3.66 22.53
N ALA A 363 -20.05 -3.81 23.67
CA ALA A 363 -18.62 -4.08 23.70
C ALA A 363 -18.28 -5.48 23.18
N GLU A 364 -17.33 -5.57 22.26
CA GLU A 364 -16.93 -6.82 21.59
C GLU A 364 -15.40 -6.95 21.46
N ILE A 365 -14.88 -8.18 21.48
CA ILE A 365 -13.49 -8.44 21.08
C ILE A 365 -13.51 -8.84 19.61
N LEU A 366 -12.89 -8.02 18.77
CA LEU A 366 -12.83 -8.20 17.33
C LEU A 366 -11.51 -8.87 16.93
N ASN A 367 -11.62 -9.80 16.00
CA ASN A 367 -10.49 -10.42 15.33
C ASN A 367 -10.31 -9.78 13.95
N GLY A 368 -9.09 -9.82 13.42
CA GLY A 368 -8.81 -9.39 12.06
C GLY A 368 -7.74 -10.23 11.38
N SER A 369 -7.63 -10.06 10.06
CA SER A 369 -6.58 -10.65 9.25
C SER A 369 -6.00 -9.61 8.31
N ARG A 370 -4.70 -9.72 8.04
CA ARG A 370 -4.00 -8.91 7.03
C ARG A 370 -4.01 -9.57 5.65
N SER A 371 -4.50 -10.82 5.55
CA SER A 371 -4.44 -11.62 4.34
C SER A 371 -5.83 -11.82 3.72
N PRO A 372 -6.14 -11.14 2.60
CA PRO A 372 -7.43 -11.27 1.95
C PRO A 372 -7.72 -12.71 1.52
N LEU A 373 -8.96 -13.16 1.71
CA LEU A 373 -9.39 -14.53 1.40
C LEU A 373 -9.04 -14.95 -0.03
N LEU A 374 -9.23 -14.05 -0.99
CA LEU A 374 -8.94 -14.29 -2.40
C LEU A 374 -7.43 -14.56 -2.65
N MET A 375 -6.55 -13.94 -1.85
CA MET A 375 -5.09 -14.12 -1.93
C MET A 375 -4.64 -15.42 -1.25
N LYS A 376 -5.34 -15.82 -0.18
CA LYS A 376 -5.19 -17.16 0.42
C LYS A 376 -5.55 -18.25 -0.61
N PHE A 377 -6.69 -18.13 -1.29
CA PHE A 377 -7.10 -19.07 -2.34
C PHE A 377 -6.13 -19.12 -3.51
N HIS A 378 -5.67 -17.97 -4.02
CA HIS A 378 -4.63 -17.91 -5.05
C HIS A 378 -3.42 -18.77 -4.67
N SER A 379 -2.92 -18.57 -3.46
CA SER A 379 -1.72 -19.25 -2.95
C SER A 379 -1.94 -20.75 -2.82
N VAL A 380 -3.05 -21.17 -2.20
CA VAL A 380 -3.38 -22.60 -2.00
C VAL A 380 -3.57 -23.32 -3.34
N LEU A 381 -4.29 -22.72 -4.29
CA LEU A 381 -4.52 -23.33 -5.60
C LEU A 381 -3.23 -23.45 -6.42
N MET A 382 -2.36 -22.43 -6.38
CA MET A 382 -1.04 -22.52 -7.03
C MET A 382 -0.15 -23.60 -6.41
N LEU A 383 -0.20 -23.77 -5.09
CA LEU A 383 0.53 -24.84 -4.40
C LEU A 383 -0.01 -26.21 -4.77
N ILE A 384 -1.33 -26.42 -4.77
CA ILE A 384 -1.92 -27.69 -5.22
C ILE A 384 -1.53 -27.98 -6.67
N ALA A 385 -1.57 -26.96 -7.54
CA ALA A 385 -1.22 -27.09 -8.94
C ALA A 385 0.24 -27.52 -9.14
N TRP A 386 1.20 -26.81 -8.54
CA TRP A 386 2.62 -26.98 -8.88
C TRP A 386 3.39 -27.87 -7.89
N MET A 387 3.05 -27.83 -6.60
CA MET A 387 3.71 -28.64 -5.57
C MET A 387 3.22 -30.09 -5.56
N LEU A 388 1.94 -30.33 -5.89
CA LEU A 388 1.35 -31.67 -5.87
C LEU A 388 1.04 -32.20 -7.28
N ALA A 389 0.11 -31.59 -8.01
CA ALA A 389 -0.38 -32.16 -9.27
C ALA A 389 0.71 -32.15 -10.37
N GLY A 390 1.35 -31.00 -10.57
CA GLY A 390 2.40 -30.78 -11.56
C GLY A 390 3.62 -31.65 -11.31
N SER A 391 4.20 -31.55 -10.11
CA SER A 391 5.37 -32.32 -9.71
C SER A 391 5.15 -33.84 -9.75
N THR A 392 3.97 -34.33 -9.35
CA THR A 392 3.63 -35.75 -9.41
C THR A 392 3.45 -36.22 -10.85
N GLY A 393 2.81 -35.41 -11.69
CA GLY A 393 2.61 -35.75 -13.09
C GLY A 393 3.93 -35.79 -13.87
N THR A 394 4.88 -34.88 -13.62
CA THR A 394 6.21 -34.89 -14.24
C THR A 394 7.07 -36.04 -13.71
N PHE A 395 6.96 -36.35 -12.41
CA PHE A 395 7.64 -37.49 -11.79
C PHE A 395 7.18 -38.83 -12.40
N LEU A 396 5.87 -39.06 -12.50
CA LEU A 396 5.29 -40.24 -13.14
C LEU A 396 5.73 -40.39 -14.60
N ALA A 397 5.65 -39.30 -15.37
CA ALA A 397 6.09 -39.31 -16.76
C ALA A 397 7.59 -39.57 -16.92
N SER A 398 8.42 -39.29 -15.91
CA SER A 398 9.87 -39.48 -16.00
C SER A 398 10.31 -40.92 -15.72
N TYR A 399 9.66 -41.60 -14.78
CA TYR A 399 10.11 -42.89 -14.25
C TYR A 399 9.18 -44.07 -14.57
N PHE A 400 7.89 -43.83 -14.79
CA PHE A 400 6.88 -44.90 -14.87
C PHE A 400 6.37 -45.22 -16.29
N LYS A 401 7.02 -44.69 -17.35
CA LYS A 401 6.62 -44.99 -18.74
C LYS A 401 6.65 -46.49 -19.12
N PRO A 402 7.64 -47.29 -18.66
CA PRO A 402 7.71 -48.71 -18.98
C PRO A 402 6.77 -49.57 -18.12
N ASP A 403 6.28 -49.05 -17.01
CA ASP A 403 5.52 -49.81 -16.03
C ASP A 403 4.04 -50.01 -16.48
N TRP A 404 3.46 -51.13 -16.07
CA TRP A 404 2.11 -51.59 -16.44
C TRP A 404 1.84 -51.61 -17.96
N PRO A 405 2.67 -52.30 -18.77
CA PRO A 405 2.54 -52.29 -20.23
C PRO A 405 1.21 -52.90 -20.71
N GLU A 406 0.66 -53.87 -19.97
CA GLU A 406 -0.55 -54.61 -20.32
C GLU A 406 -1.84 -54.00 -19.74
N ARG A 407 -1.72 -53.07 -18.78
CA ARG A 407 -2.90 -52.46 -18.16
C ARG A 407 -3.19 -51.11 -18.80
N THR A 408 -4.43 -50.97 -19.26
CA THR A 408 -4.91 -49.71 -19.83
C THR A 408 -6.01 -49.09 -18.98
N LEU A 409 -6.02 -47.76 -18.91
CA LEU A 409 -7.12 -46.98 -18.37
C LEU A 409 -7.71 -46.16 -19.54
N PHE A 410 -9.01 -46.27 -19.79
CA PHE A 410 -9.67 -45.63 -20.95
C PHE A 410 -8.92 -45.84 -22.28
N GLY A 411 -8.46 -47.07 -22.54
CA GLY A 411 -7.79 -47.44 -23.80
C GLY A 411 -6.36 -46.91 -24.00
N GLN A 412 -5.72 -46.33 -22.98
CA GLN A 412 -4.31 -45.91 -23.03
C GLN A 412 -3.55 -46.42 -21.80
N ARG A 413 -2.20 -46.43 -21.87
CA ARG A 413 -1.34 -46.85 -20.76
C ARG A 413 -1.60 -46.01 -19.49
N ILE A 414 -1.58 -46.66 -18.33
CA ILE A 414 -1.90 -46.02 -17.04
C ILE A 414 -1.07 -44.77 -16.80
N TRP A 415 0.26 -44.83 -16.95
CA TRP A 415 1.14 -43.67 -16.73
C TRP A 415 0.73 -42.45 -17.56
N PHE A 416 0.31 -42.68 -18.82
CA PHE A 416 -0.05 -41.63 -19.75
C PHE A 416 -1.36 -40.96 -19.34
N GLN A 417 -2.33 -41.76 -18.89
CA GLN A 417 -3.61 -41.25 -18.41
C GLN A 417 -3.49 -40.47 -17.12
N VAL A 418 -2.73 -40.99 -16.15
CA VAL A 418 -2.51 -40.32 -14.87
C VAL A 418 -1.73 -39.02 -15.10
N HIS A 419 -0.65 -39.05 -15.89
CA HIS A 419 0.07 -37.83 -16.28
C HIS A 419 -0.88 -36.81 -16.95
N ARG A 420 -1.65 -37.24 -17.95
CA ARG A 420 -2.61 -36.38 -18.65
C ARG A 420 -3.63 -35.75 -17.70
N GLY A 421 -4.22 -36.55 -16.80
CA GLY A 421 -5.17 -36.07 -15.79
C GLY A 421 -4.56 -35.04 -14.85
N LEU A 422 -3.37 -35.31 -14.32
CA LEU A 422 -2.65 -34.40 -13.43
C LEU A 422 -2.22 -33.11 -14.13
N MET A 423 -1.79 -33.17 -15.40
CA MET A 423 -1.45 -31.96 -16.17
C MET A 423 -2.67 -31.12 -16.50
N ILE A 424 -3.81 -31.74 -16.86
CA ILE A 424 -5.08 -31.01 -17.05
C ILE A 424 -5.49 -30.32 -15.75
N LEU A 425 -5.44 -31.03 -14.62
CA LEU A 425 -5.75 -30.44 -13.31
C LEU A 425 -4.80 -29.26 -13.00
N THR A 426 -3.50 -29.42 -13.25
CA THR A 426 -2.50 -28.35 -13.07
C THR A 426 -2.84 -27.10 -13.87
N VAL A 427 -3.19 -27.27 -15.16
CA VAL A 427 -3.57 -26.14 -16.04
C VAL A 427 -4.85 -25.47 -15.54
N LEU A 428 -5.88 -26.24 -15.21
CA LEU A 428 -7.16 -25.70 -14.72
C LEU A 428 -6.98 -24.90 -13.43
N LEU A 429 -6.28 -25.47 -12.45
CA LEU A 429 -5.97 -24.79 -11.19
C LEU A 429 -5.13 -23.54 -11.41
N THR A 430 -4.14 -23.59 -12.31
CA THR A 430 -3.30 -22.43 -12.64
C THR A 430 -4.15 -21.32 -13.28
N CYS A 431 -5.04 -21.64 -14.22
CA CYS A 431 -5.93 -20.66 -14.84
C CYS A 431 -6.85 -19.99 -13.81
N VAL A 432 -7.51 -20.77 -12.95
CA VAL A 432 -8.40 -20.25 -11.91
C VAL A 432 -7.61 -19.40 -10.92
N ALA A 433 -6.49 -19.93 -10.39
CA ALA A 433 -5.69 -19.23 -9.42
C ALA A 433 -5.10 -17.93 -9.98
N PHE A 434 -4.68 -17.92 -11.26
CA PHE A 434 -4.08 -16.76 -11.89
C PHE A 434 -5.03 -15.56 -12.00
N THR A 435 -6.35 -15.78 -12.11
CA THR A 435 -7.31 -14.66 -12.21
C THR A 435 -7.59 -13.99 -10.87
N LEU A 436 -7.45 -14.70 -9.75
CA LEU A 436 -7.84 -14.21 -8.41
C LEU A 436 -7.13 -12.90 -8.01
N PRO A 437 -5.81 -12.71 -8.23
CA PRO A 437 -5.14 -11.42 -7.96
C PRO A 437 -5.58 -10.25 -8.82
N PHE A 438 -6.14 -10.50 -10.01
CA PHE A 438 -6.66 -9.44 -10.90
C PHE A 438 -8.11 -9.08 -10.58
N ILE A 439 -8.88 -10.01 -9.98
CA ILE A 439 -10.21 -9.76 -9.41
C ILE A 439 -10.09 -9.01 -8.08
N TYR A 440 -9.21 -9.47 -7.19
CA TYR A 440 -8.61 -8.57 -6.20
C TYR A 440 -7.85 -7.47 -6.96
N ARG A 441 -7.26 -6.43 -6.39
CA ARG A 441 -6.60 -5.33 -7.16
C ARG A 441 -7.43 -4.55 -8.22
N GLY A 442 -8.17 -5.17 -9.16
CA GLY A 442 -8.82 -4.53 -10.31
C GLY A 442 -7.87 -4.19 -11.46
N GLY A 443 -6.66 -4.76 -11.48
CA GLY A 443 -5.64 -4.44 -12.48
C GLY A 443 -4.23 -4.91 -12.11
N TRP A 444 -3.24 -4.47 -12.89
CA TRP A 444 -1.83 -4.84 -12.70
C TRP A 444 -1.22 -4.18 -11.47
N SER A 445 -0.48 -4.96 -10.67
CA SER A 445 0.27 -4.43 -9.53
C SER A 445 1.76 -4.29 -9.86
N LYS A 446 2.22 -3.06 -10.11
CA LYS A 446 3.66 -2.77 -10.30
C LYS A 446 4.51 -3.11 -9.06
N HIS A 447 3.88 -3.12 -7.89
CA HIS A 447 4.53 -3.36 -6.61
C HIS A 447 4.66 -4.84 -6.25
N ALA A 448 4.08 -5.75 -7.04
CA ALA A 448 4.26 -7.19 -6.84
C ALA A 448 5.63 -7.71 -7.36
N GLY A 449 6.49 -6.80 -7.83
CA GLY A 449 7.85 -7.11 -8.31
C GLY A 449 7.84 -8.07 -9.51
N ALA A 450 8.78 -9.02 -9.51
CA ALA A 450 8.93 -10.00 -10.60
C ALA A 450 7.88 -11.12 -10.58
N HIS A 451 7.16 -11.32 -9.47
CA HIS A 451 6.21 -12.43 -9.30
C HIS A 451 5.15 -12.51 -10.41
N PRO A 452 4.39 -11.46 -10.74
CA PRO A 452 3.34 -11.56 -11.77
C PRO A 452 3.93 -11.79 -13.17
N TYR A 453 5.14 -11.33 -13.46
CA TYR A 453 5.82 -11.61 -14.72
C TYR A 453 6.16 -13.10 -14.86
N LEU A 454 6.74 -13.70 -13.82
CA LEU A 454 6.99 -15.15 -13.79
C LEU A 454 5.68 -15.94 -13.87
N GLY A 455 4.63 -15.49 -13.16
CA GLY A 455 3.30 -16.10 -13.22
C GLY A 455 2.71 -16.09 -14.64
N CYS A 456 2.83 -14.98 -15.38
CA CYS A 456 2.41 -14.89 -16.77
C CYS A 456 3.18 -15.89 -17.66
N THR A 457 4.50 -16.00 -17.49
CA THR A 457 5.30 -16.95 -18.27
C THR A 457 4.94 -18.40 -17.94
N VAL A 458 4.72 -18.72 -16.67
CA VAL A 458 4.28 -20.04 -16.22
C VAL A 458 2.92 -20.38 -16.81
N LEU A 459 1.94 -19.45 -16.78
CA LEU A 459 0.63 -19.65 -17.39
C LEU A 459 0.74 -19.89 -18.91
N ALA A 460 1.53 -19.08 -19.61
CA ALA A 460 1.72 -19.21 -21.06
C ALA A 460 2.31 -20.57 -21.42
N LEU A 461 3.35 -21.03 -20.71
CA LEU A 461 3.92 -22.35 -20.92
C LEU A 461 2.94 -23.47 -20.55
N ALA A 462 2.21 -23.34 -19.44
CA ALA A 462 1.22 -24.32 -19.02
C ALA A 462 0.11 -24.50 -20.06
N LEU A 463 -0.34 -23.42 -20.71
CA LEU A 463 -1.34 -23.47 -21.79
C LEU A 463 -0.75 -24.03 -23.10
N LEU A 464 0.53 -23.74 -23.39
CA LEU A 464 1.20 -24.26 -24.57
C LEU A 464 1.39 -25.79 -24.50
N GLN A 465 1.54 -26.36 -23.30
CA GLN A 465 1.79 -27.79 -23.11
C GLN A 465 0.67 -28.70 -23.68
N PRO A 466 -0.62 -28.52 -23.36
CA PRO A 466 -1.71 -29.24 -23.99
C PRO A 466 -1.77 -29.05 -25.51
N ILE A 467 -1.51 -27.84 -26.01
CA ILE A 467 -1.51 -27.54 -27.46
C ILE A 467 -0.42 -28.35 -28.16
N MET A 468 0.79 -28.38 -27.60
CA MET A 468 1.85 -29.24 -28.14
C MET A 468 1.45 -30.71 -28.07
N ALA A 469 0.80 -31.14 -26.99
CA ALA A 469 0.37 -32.53 -26.79
C ALA A 469 -0.71 -32.99 -27.80
N THR A 470 -1.58 -32.12 -28.30
CA THR A 470 -2.53 -32.47 -29.37
C THR A 470 -1.85 -32.60 -30.73
N LEU A 471 -0.75 -31.88 -30.95
CA LEU A 471 0.08 -31.95 -32.16
C LEU A 471 1.13 -33.09 -32.10
N ARG A 472 1.01 -34.01 -31.14
CA ARG A 472 1.92 -35.13 -30.93
C ARG A 472 1.96 -36.05 -32.17
N PRO A 473 3.11 -36.17 -32.88
CA PRO A 473 3.22 -37.04 -34.06
C PRO A 473 3.05 -38.52 -33.72
N PRO A 474 2.70 -39.41 -34.69
CA PRO A 474 2.70 -40.85 -34.47
C PRO A 474 4.05 -41.40 -33.97
N PRO A 475 4.09 -42.57 -33.29
CA PRO A 475 5.32 -43.15 -32.75
C PRO A 475 6.45 -43.30 -33.78
N ASP A 476 6.11 -43.67 -35.02
CA ASP A 476 7.08 -43.97 -36.09
C ASP A 476 7.51 -42.73 -36.90
N SER A 477 7.07 -41.53 -36.51
CA SER A 477 7.37 -40.29 -37.23
C SER A 477 8.80 -39.80 -36.98
N SER A 478 9.50 -39.40 -38.05
CA SER A 478 10.84 -38.80 -37.99
C SER A 478 10.89 -37.47 -37.20
N ARG A 479 9.77 -36.79 -37.02
CA ARG A 479 9.66 -35.53 -36.25
C ARG A 479 9.35 -35.75 -34.77
N ARG A 480 9.16 -37.00 -34.34
CA ARG A 480 8.75 -37.33 -32.96
C ARG A 480 9.78 -36.91 -31.92
N TRP A 481 11.08 -36.92 -32.25
CA TRP A 481 12.13 -36.47 -31.34
C TRP A 481 12.03 -34.97 -31.03
N VAL A 482 11.67 -34.14 -32.04
CA VAL A 482 11.48 -32.68 -31.86
C VAL A 482 10.36 -32.42 -30.86
N PHE A 483 9.22 -33.09 -31.05
CA PHE A 483 8.10 -33.02 -30.09
C PHE A 483 8.56 -33.44 -28.69
N ASN A 484 9.26 -34.56 -28.55
CA ASN A 484 9.68 -35.05 -27.24
C ASN A 484 10.58 -34.03 -26.52
N TRP A 485 11.54 -33.41 -27.22
CA TRP A 485 12.42 -32.39 -26.66
C TRP A 485 11.69 -31.09 -26.31
N LEU A 486 10.84 -30.59 -27.20
CA LEU A 486 10.08 -29.35 -26.96
C LEU A 486 9.10 -29.53 -25.79
N HIS A 487 8.32 -30.62 -25.79
CA HIS A 487 7.35 -30.91 -24.73
C HIS A 487 8.05 -31.08 -23.37
N TRP A 488 9.11 -31.89 -23.32
CA TRP A 488 9.90 -32.10 -22.09
C TRP A 488 10.61 -30.82 -21.62
N GLY A 489 11.26 -30.10 -22.54
CA GLY A 489 12.03 -28.91 -22.23
C GLY A 489 11.14 -27.78 -21.72
N ALA A 490 10.08 -27.44 -22.45
CA ALA A 490 9.11 -26.43 -22.02
C ALA A 490 8.41 -26.81 -20.71
N GLY A 491 8.21 -28.10 -20.43
CA GLY A 491 7.57 -28.58 -19.21
C GLY A 491 8.49 -28.40 -18.01
N THR A 492 9.77 -28.71 -18.20
CA THR A 492 10.82 -28.51 -17.20
C THR A 492 11.04 -27.03 -16.90
N VAL A 493 11.08 -26.17 -17.94
CA VAL A 493 11.19 -24.72 -17.76
C VAL A 493 9.98 -24.16 -17.00
N ALA A 494 8.76 -24.62 -17.31
CA ALA A 494 7.57 -24.23 -16.57
C ALA A 494 7.65 -24.62 -15.08
N GLU A 495 8.09 -25.85 -14.77
CA GLU A 495 8.25 -26.34 -13.39
C GLU A 495 9.29 -25.49 -12.61
N ILE A 496 10.44 -25.17 -13.21
CA ILE A 496 11.48 -24.33 -12.59
C ILE A 496 10.96 -22.91 -12.33
N MET A 497 10.28 -22.29 -13.31
CA MET A 497 9.73 -20.96 -13.13
C MET A 497 8.59 -20.92 -12.12
N ALA A 498 7.77 -21.97 -12.02
CA ALA A 498 6.73 -22.08 -11.01
C ALA A 498 7.31 -22.10 -9.60
N VAL A 499 8.40 -22.84 -9.38
CA VAL A 499 9.16 -22.81 -8.11
C VAL A 499 9.65 -21.40 -7.79
N ALA A 500 10.29 -20.72 -8.75
CA ALA A 500 10.74 -19.34 -8.55
C ALA A 500 9.58 -18.38 -8.24
N ALA A 501 8.45 -18.53 -8.94
CA ALA A 501 7.24 -17.75 -8.68
C ALA A 501 6.68 -18.00 -7.27
N MET A 502 6.73 -19.24 -6.76
CA MET A 502 6.32 -19.58 -5.40
C MET A 502 7.19 -18.90 -4.33
N PHE A 503 8.52 -18.86 -4.49
CA PHE A 503 9.42 -18.15 -3.56
C PHE A 503 9.07 -16.65 -3.45
N LEU A 504 8.79 -16.02 -4.59
CA LEU A 504 8.40 -14.61 -4.64
C LEU A 504 6.97 -14.38 -4.13
N GLY A 505 6.06 -15.30 -4.42
CA GLY A 505 4.64 -15.22 -4.05
C GLY A 505 4.42 -15.26 -2.54
N MET A 506 5.10 -16.18 -1.85
CA MET A 506 5.04 -16.34 -0.38
C MET A 506 5.66 -15.16 0.41
N GLY A 507 6.35 -14.25 -0.28
CA GLY A 507 6.90 -13.03 0.32
C GLY A 507 6.06 -11.78 0.02
N GLN A 508 4.93 -11.90 -0.69
CA GLN A 508 4.07 -10.77 -1.01
C GLN A 508 3.34 -10.27 0.23
N GLN A 509 3.09 -8.96 0.30
CA GLN A 509 2.41 -8.29 1.42
C GLN A 509 1.03 -8.90 1.76
N SER A 510 0.36 -9.52 0.79
CA SER A 510 -0.96 -10.14 0.95
C SER A 510 -0.96 -11.54 1.56
N VAL A 511 0.18 -12.23 1.58
CA VAL A 511 0.38 -13.57 2.14
C VAL A 511 1.80 -13.63 2.72
N LEU A 512 2.11 -12.67 3.59
CA LEU A 512 3.47 -12.44 4.08
C LEU A 512 3.84 -13.50 5.12
N LEU A 513 4.33 -14.64 4.64
CA LEU A 513 4.78 -15.73 5.51
C LEU A 513 6.12 -15.40 6.19
N PRO A 514 6.38 -15.91 7.41
CA PRO A 514 7.63 -15.66 8.11
C PRO A 514 8.84 -16.06 7.26
N HIS A 515 9.81 -15.15 7.12
CA HIS A 515 10.90 -15.27 6.14
C HIS A 515 11.74 -16.54 6.32
N SER A 516 12.19 -16.82 7.55
CA SER A 516 12.99 -18.02 7.85
C SER A 516 12.19 -19.31 7.59
N TRP A 517 10.95 -19.36 8.07
CA TRP A 517 10.08 -20.53 7.92
C TRP A 517 9.80 -20.84 6.45
N ARG A 518 9.38 -19.84 5.65
CA ARG A 518 9.04 -20.08 4.23
C ARG A 518 10.23 -20.54 3.41
N LEU A 519 11.43 -20.03 3.69
CA LEU A 519 12.66 -20.45 3.02
C LEU A 519 13.01 -21.89 3.37
N VAL A 520 12.99 -22.25 4.66
CA VAL A 520 13.33 -23.60 5.13
C VAL A 520 12.37 -24.64 4.58
N VAL A 521 11.05 -24.39 4.67
CA VAL A 521 10.04 -25.35 4.20
C VAL A 521 10.10 -25.53 2.68
N LEU A 522 10.25 -24.44 1.92
CA LEU A 522 10.31 -24.53 0.46
C LEU A 522 11.63 -25.13 -0.04
N ALA A 523 12.77 -24.80 0.59
CA ALA A 523 14.04 -25.45 0.30
C ALA A 523 14.00 -26.94 0.67
N GLY A 524 13.36 -27.30 1.78
CA GLY A 524 13.11 -28.68 2.17
C GLY A 524 12.28 -29.45 1.14
N PHE A 525 11.21 -28.85 0.63
CA PHE A 525 10.42 -29.42 -0.47
C PHE A 525 11.28 -29.66 -1.72
N LEU A 526 12.12 -28.69 -2.12
CA LEU A 526 12.99 -28.85 -3.28
C LEU A 526 14.03 -29.95 -3.07
N ALA A 527 14.67 -29.98 -1.89
CA ALA A 527 15.62 -31.03 -1.54
C ALA A 527 14.96 -32.41 -1.56
N TRP A 528 13.72 -32.52 -1.05
CA TRP A 528 12.93 -33.75 -1.08
C TRP A 528 12.64 -34.23 -2.51
N VAL A 529 12.15 -33.35 -3.38
CA VAL A 529 11.86 -33.66 -4.79
C VAL A 529 13.12 -34.09 -5.52
N VAL A 530 14.23 -33.35 -5.34
CA VAL A 530 15.53 -33.66 -5.96
C VAL A 530 16.06 -34.99 -5.46
N LEU A 531 16.02 -35.24 -4.15
CA LEU A 531 16.46 -36.49 -3.54
C LEU A 531 15.75 -37.70 -4.17
N LEU A 532 14.42 -37.69 -4.21
CA LEU A 532 13.66 -38.82 -4.77
C LEU A 532 13.88 -39.00 -6.28
N ARG A 533 14.04 -37.89 -7.04
CA ARG A 533 14.41 -37.97 -8.46
C ARG A 533 15.81 -38.58 -8.65
N VAL A 534 16.78 -38.20 -7.83
CA VAL A 534 18.14 -38.78 -7.87
C VAL A 534 18.10 -40.25 -7.48
N LEU A 535 17.38 -40.63 -6.42
CA LEU A 535 17.23 -42.02 -5.99
C LEU A 535 16.63 -42.89 -7.10
N LEU A 536 15.53 -42.48 -7.73
CA LEU A 536 14.96 -43.22 -8.86
C LEU A 536 15.87 -43.20 -10.10
N GLY A 537 16.60 -42.11 -10.32
CA GLY A 537 17.60 -42.03 -11.39
C GLY A 537 18.75 -43.02 -11.21
N LEU A 538 19.25 -43.19 -9.98
CA LEU A 538 20.28 -44.16 -9.62
C LEU A 538 19.74 -45.59 -9.70
N HIS A 539 18.51 -45.82 -9.22
CA HIS A 539 17.80 -47.09 -9.34
C HIS A 539 17.66 -47.53 -10.80
N LYS A 540 17.18 -46.62 -11.66
CA LYS A 540 17.00 -46.85 -13.10
C LYS A 540 18.31 -47.21 -13.81
N LYS A 541 19.46 -46.74 -13.31
CA LYS A 541 20.80 -47.06 -13.84
C LYS A 541 21.41 -48.33 -13.22
N GLY A 542 20.69 -49.03 -12.33
CA GLY A 542 21.13 -50.28 -11.70
C GLY A 542 22.01 -50.12 -10.45
N TYR A 543 22.47 -48.91 -10.12
CA TYR A 543 23.44 -48.69 -9.04
C TYR A 543 22.94 -49.10 -7.64
N ILE A 544 21.64 -48.91 -7.37
CA ILE A 544 21.05 -49.25 -6.07
C ILE A 544 20.94 -50.78 -5.91
N LYS A 545 20.55 -51.48 -6.99
CA LYS A 545 20.48 -52.95 -7.01
C LYS A 545 21.85 -53.55 -6.76
N THR A 546 22.89 -53.13 -7.51
CA THR A 546 24.25 -53.66 -7.38
C THR A 546 24.75 -53.54 -5.94
N ARG A 547 24.59 -52.37 -5.31
CA ARG A 547 24.97 -52.16 -3.90
C ARG A 547 24.16 -52.98 -2.90
N PHE A 548 22.87 -53.20 -3.14
CA PHE A 548 22.03 -54.02 -2.27
C PHE A 548 22.41 -55.49 -2.36
N CYS A 549 22.61 -56.02 -3.57
CA CYS A 549 23.11 -57.38 -3.79
C CYS A 549 24.53 -57.56 -3.21
N ASP A 550 25.42 -56.57 -3.31
CA ASP A 550 26.76 -56.58 -2.69
C ASP A 550 26.69 -56.59 -1.15
N PHE A 551 25.71 -55.89 -0.57
CA PHE A 551 25.49 -55.86 0.88
C PHE A 551 24.92 -57.20 1.39
N VAL A 552 23.91 -57.74 0.71
CA VAL A 552 23.28 -59.02 1.06
C VAL A 552 24.25 -60.18 0.85
N SER A 553 25.07 -60.15 -0.20
CA SER A 553 26.09 -61.17 -0.45
C SER A 553 27.23 -61.13 0.57
N LYS A 554 27.58 -59.96 1.11
CA LYS A 554 28.50 -59.84 2.26
C LYS A 554 27.91 -60.32 3.59
N ALA A 555 26.58 -60.43 3.69
CA ALA A 555 25.88 -60.84 4.89
C ALA A 555 25.45 -62.33 4.89
N SER A 556 25.62 -63.04 3.76
CA SER A 556 25.12 -64.42 3.55
C SER A 556 26.25 -65.35 3.08
N ASP A 557 26.50 -66.41 3.85
CA ASP A 557 27.64 -67.34 3.70
C ASP A 557 27.35 -68.57 2.79
N THR A 558 26.33 -68.51 1.93
CA THR A 558 25.95 -69.66 1.09
C THR A 558 25.61 -69.27 -0.35
N ASP A 559 26.47 -69.70 -1.28
CA ASP A 559 26.43 -69.37 -2.71
C ASP A 559 25.38 -70.15 -3.54
N GLN A 560 24.68 -71.12 -2.95
CA GLN A 560 23.95 -72.13 -3.71
C GLN A 560 22.48 -71.79 -4.02
N GLN A 561 21.93 -70.72 -3.44
CA GLN A 561 20.54 -70.28 -3.67
C GLN A 561 20.37 -69.17 -4.73
N ARG A 562 21.48 -68.65 -5.31
CA ARG A 562 21.49 -67.36 -6.05
C ARG A 562 21.08 -67.40 -7.52
N ILE A 563 20.99 -68.58 -8.16
CA ILE A 563 20.91 -68.66 -9.64
C ILE A 563 19.50 -68.94 -10.17
N LEU A 564 18.56 -69.40 -9.35
CA LEU A 564 17.19 -69.75 -9.79
C LEU A 564 16.09 -68.79 -9.32
N ALA A 565 16.43 -67.79 -8.50
CA ALA A 565 15.49 -66.76 -8.02
C ALA A 565 15.57 -65.43 -8.80
N ASP A 566 16.58 -65.28 -9.66
CA ASP A 566 17.09 -63.99 -10.15
C ASP A 566 16.10 -63.21 -11.06
N ASP A 567 15.31 -63.86 -11.92
CA ASP A 567 14.42 -63.15 -12.86
C ASP A 567 13.03 -62.76 -12.29
N SER A 568 12.50 -63.52 -11.33
CA SER A 568 11.17 -63.25 -10.74
C SER A 568 11.23 -62.38 -9.48
N GLU A 569 12.30 -62.51 -8.69
CA GLU A 569 12.60 -61.55 -7.61
C GLU A 569 13.01 -60.18 -8.17
N ASP A 570 13.61 -60.12 -9.37
CA ASP A 570 14.03 -58.85 -9.99
C ASP A 570 12.88 -57.93 -10.36
N SER A 571 11.86 -58.47 -11.04
CA SER A 571 10.71 -57.66 -11.45
C SER A 571 9.87 -57.21 -10.25
N THR A 572 9.83 -58.02 -9.20
CA THR A 572 9.06 -57.73 -7.98
C THR A 572 9.76 -56.67 -7.12
N TRP A 573 11.10 -56.71 -7.00
CA TRP A 573 11.86 -55.68 -6.28
C TRP A 573 11.82 -54.32 -6.99
N ASP A 574 11.97 -54.29 -8.32
CA ASP A 574 11.88 -53.03 -9.10
C ASP A 574 10.49 -52.38 -8.97
N ALA A 575 9.43 -53.16 -9.13
CA ALA A 575 8.06 -52.69 -8.99
C ALA A 575 7.78 -52.19 -7.56
N TRP A 576 8.22 -52.93 -6.55
CA TRP A 576 8.06 -52.54 -5.15
C TRP A 576 8.79 -51.23 -4.84
N PHE A 577 10.06 -51.10 -5.22
CA PHE A 577 10.87 -49.91 -4.94
C PHE A 577 10.25 -48.66 -5.57
N LYS A 578 9.82 -48.75 -6.84
CA LYS A 578 9.16 -47.65 -7.54
C LYS A 578 7.84 -47.24 -6.88
N ILE A 579 7.01 -48.19 -6.46
CA ILE A 579 5.74 -47.90 -5.76
C ILE A 579 6.02 -47.20 -4.43
N VAL A 580 6.97 -47.70 -3.64
CA VAL A 580 7.36 -47.08 -2.37
C VAL A 580 7.90 -45.66 -2.61
N ALA A 581 8.74 -45.45 -3.62
CA ALA A 581 9.25 -44.13 -3.98
C ALA A 581 8.14 -43.17 -4.40
N LEU A 582 7.14 -43.64 -5.16
CA LEU A 582 5.97 -42.84 -5.55
C LEU A 582 5.09 -42.48 -4.35
N LEU A 583 4.82 -43.42 -3.47
CA LEU A 583 4.05 -43.17 -2.25
C LEU A 583 4.78 -42.16 -1.35
N ALA A 584 6.08 -42.34 -1.14
CA ALA A 584 6.91 -41.39 -0.41
C ALA A 584 6.84 -40.00 -1.07
N PHE A 585 6.99 -39.92 -2.39
CA PHE A 585 6.91 -38.66 -3.13
C PHE A 585 5.60 -37.91 -2.88
N VAL A 586 4.46 -38.60 -3.06
CA VAL A 586 3.12 -38.01 -2.88
C VAL A 586 2.86 -37.63 -1.43
N ILE A 587 3.21 -38.49 -0.47
CA ILE A 587 3.04 -38.23 0.97
C ILE A 587 3.90 -37.03 1.41
N GLY A 588 5.17 -37.00 1.01
CA GLY A 588 6.07 -35.90 1.34
C GLY A 588 5.58 -34.57 0.75
N ASN A 589 5.21 -34.54 -0.53
CA ASN A 589 4.65 -33.33 -1.16
C ASN A 589 3.36 -32.88 -0.46
N SER A 590 2.51 -33.82 -0.06
CA SER A 590 1.30 -33.53 0.69
C SER A 590 1.61 -32.95 2.08
N GLY A 591 2.64 -33.45 2.78
CA GLY A 591 3.09 -32.91 4.06
C GLY A 591 3.59 -31.45 3.96
N PHE A 592 4.40 -31.15 2.95
CA PHE A 592 4.83 -29.77 2.66
C PHE A 592 3.63 -28.88 2.31
N LEU A 593 2.72 -29.35 1.45
CA LEU A 593 1.52 -28.63 1.06
C LEU A 593 0.61 -28.33 2.27
N ILE A 594 0.36 -29.32 3.12
CA ILE A 594 -0.46 -29.17 4.34
C ILE A 594 0.18 -28.15 5.29
N SER A 595 1.51 -28.18 5.43
CA SER A 595 2.24 -27.20 6.23
C SER A 595 1.99 -25.77 5.73
N PHE A 596 2.07 -25.54 4.41
CA PHE A 596 1.74 -24.24 3.82
C PHE A 596 0.27 -23.86 4.00
N ILE A 597 -0.67 -24.78 3.75
CA ILE A 597 -2.11 -24.51 3.91
C ILE A 597 -2.42 -24.12 5.36
N HIS A 598 -1.86 -24.83 6.33
CA HIS A 598 -2.06 -24.53 7.75
C HIS A 598 -1.56 -23.12 8.10
N THR A 599 -0.34 -22.77 7.67
CA THR A 599 0.21 -21.43 7.93
C THR A 599 -0.56 -20.34 7.19
N ILE A 600 -0.95 -20.53 5.93
CA ILE A 600 -1.76 -19.56 5.17
C ILE A 600 -3.14 -19.37 5.80
N SER A 601 -3.74 -20.45 6.34
CA SER A 601 -5.02 -20.40 7.03
C SER A 601 -4.94 -19.54 8.30
N GLY A 602 -3.82 -19.62 9.02
CA GLY A 602 -3.59 -18.87 10.26
C GLY A 602 -3.21 -17.40 10.08
N LEU A 603 -3.06 -16.90 8.84
CA LEU A 603 -2.74 -15.50 8.54
C LEU A 603 -3.90 -14.51 8.68
#